data_AF-A0A968KPQ5-F1
#
_entry.id   AF-A0A968KPQ5-F1
#
_cell.length_a   1.000
_cell.length_b   1.000
_cell.length_c   1.000
_cell.angle_alpha   90.00
_cell.angle_beta   90.00
_cell.angle_gamma   90.00
#
_symmetry.space_group_name_H-M   'P 1'
#
loop_
_entity.id
_entity.type
_entity.pdbx_description
1 polymer ?
#
loop_
_entity_poly.entity_id
_entity_poly.type
_entity_poly.pdbx_seq_one_letter_code
_entity_poly.pdbx_strand_id
1 'polypeptide(L)'
;MKLTLLILCRLIAGFALMVLVHGCATLDNYLPASPQQISAGDESRLGAAVERRLLQMLGGLYQDEELSALMTRMGKKVGIDISIADKSSAAVYPLPGERVVLTRGLLMEMESLDQLETLLKNAASMSHAAMNNIDSRAMTKEVQGFLSAKGPSYDPDSAEIRIARHFASLPCEEACLYEAMHRLNGQGTPLPEPVLALQAAKP
;
A
#
# COMPACT_ATOMS: atom_id res chain seq x y z
N MET A 1 56.12 18.06 -23.61
CA MET A 1 55.42 16.88 -23.03
C MET A 1 55.13 16.96 -21.52
N LYS A 2 55.67 17.93 -20.75
CA LYS A 2 55.35 18.06 -19.31
C LYS A 2 54.01 18.77 -19.00
N LEU A 3 53.51 19.61 -19.91
CA LEU A 3 52.30 20.41 -19.70
C LEU A 3 51.00 19.60 -19.86
N THR A 4 50.97 18.63 -20.78
CA THR A 4 49.83 17.73 -21.00
C THR A 4 49.61 16.74 -19.85
N LEU A 5 50.67 16.36 -19.13
CA LEU A 5 50.57 15.46 -17.96
C LEU A 5 49.90 16.15 -16.76
N LEU A 6 50.18 17.44 -16.55
CA LEU A 6 49.61 18.22 -15.44
C LEU A 6 48.10 18.47 -15.59
N ILE A 7 47.62 18.62 -16.83
CA ILE A 7 46.19 18.83 -17.12
C ILE A 7 45.41 17.53 -16.91
N LEU A 8 45.96 16.39 -17.34
CA LEU A 8 45.35 15.07 -17.11
C LEU A 8 45.22 14.76 -15.61
N CYS A 9 46.25 15.04 -14.81
CA CYS A 9 46.20 14.85 -13.35
C CYS A 9 45.13 15.70 -12.67
N ARG A 10 44.90 16.95 -13.12
CA ARG A 10 43.84 17.80 -12.55
C ARG A 10 42.43 17.35 -12.92
N LEU A 11 42.24 16.81 -14.12
CA LEU A 11 40.94 16.27 -14.55
C LEU A 11 40.59 14.99 -13.79
N ILE A 12 41.56 14.10 -13.56
CA ILE A 12 41.34 12.85 -12.80
C ILE A 12 41.06 13.16 -11.31
N ALA A 13 41.79 14.11 -10.72
CA ALA A 13 41.56 14.54 -9.34
C ALA A 13 40.20 15.24 -9.16
N GLY A 14 39.76 16.04 -10.13
CA GLY A 14 38.44 16.67 -10.11
C GLY A 14 37.28 15.67 -10.26
N PHE A 15 37.45 14.65 -11.11
CA PHE A 15 36.44 13.61 -11.32
C PHE A 15 36.31 12.67 -10.12
N ALA A 16 37.43 12.33 -9.46
CA ALA A 16 37.43 11.52 -8.24
C ALA A 16 36.72 12.21 -7.05
N LEU A 17 36.79 13.54 -6.97
CA LEU A 17 36.14 14.31 -5.92
C LEU A 17 34.60 14.35 -6.09
N MET A 18 34.09 14.35 -7.33
CA MET A 18 32.65 14.33 -7.63
C MET A 18 31.98 13.00 -7.28
N VAL A 19 32.67 11.87 -7.43
CA VAL A 19 32.11 10.53 -7.14
C VAL A 19 31.92 10.31 -5.64
N LEU A 20 32.74 10.95 -4.80
CA LEU A 20 32.68 10.78 -3.34
C LEU A 20 31.50 11.51 -2.68
N VAL A 21 30.90 12.52 -3.32
CA VAL A 21 29.78 13.28 -2.74
C VAL A 21 28.40 12.67 -3.04
N HIS A 22 28.33 11.67 -3.92
CA HIS A 22 27.08 11.00 -4.28
C HIS A 22 26.69 9.83 -3.35
N GLY A 23 27.49 9.56 -2.29
CA GLY A 23 27.36 8.35 -1.48
C GLY A 23 26.57 8.45 -0.16
N CYS A 24 26.11 9.63 0.27
CA CYS A 24 25.50 9.79 1.61
C CYS A 24 23.96 9.80 1.64
N ALA A 25 23.28 9.70 0.50
CA ALA A 25 21.80 9.72 0.46
C ALA A 25 21.13 8.37 0.79
N THR A 26 21.91 7.28 0.85
CA THR A 26 21.37 5.92 0.99
C THR A 26 21.22 5.43 2.44
N LEU A 27 21.82 6.11 3.42
CA LEU A 27 21.83 5.63 4.81
C LEU A 27 20.46 5.76 5.50
N ASP A 28 19.67 6.77 5.13
CA ASP A 28 18.35 7.04 5.73
C ASP A 28 17.30 5.95 5.42
N ASN A 29 17.51 5.16 4.36
CA ASN A 29 16.60 4.09 3.97
C ASN A 29 16.71 2.83 4.86
N TYR A 30 17.84 2.64 5.55
CA TYR A 30 18.14 1.42 6.31
C TYR A 30 18.04 1.59 7.83
N LEU A 31 17.83 2.83 8.31
CA LEU A 31 17.69 3.07 9.73
C LEU A 31 16.24 2.84 10.17
N PRO A 32 16.02 2.06 11.25
CA PRO A 32 14.69 1.86 11.79
C PRO A 32 14.11 3.22 12.24
N ALA A 33 12.86 3.45 11.89
CA ALA A 33 12.07 4.56 12.39
C ALA A 33 11.51 4.24 13.79
N SER A 34 11.33 5.28 14.61
CA SER A 34 10.47 5.16 15.80
C SER A 34 9.01 5.20 15.36
N PRO A 35 8.10 4.43 15.98
CA PRO A 35 6.68 4.48 15.66
C PRO A 35 6.16 5.90 15.71
N GLN A 36 5.59 6.40 14.60
CA GLN A 36 5.02 7.74 14.56
C GLN A 36 3.59 7.70 15.10
N GLN A 37 3.34 8.40 16.21
CA GLN A 37 1.98 8.74 16.60
C GLN A 37 1.53 9.93 15.74
N ILE A 38 0.68 9.65 14.76
CA ILE A 38 -0.08 10.66 14.03
C ILE A 38 -1.54 10.67 14.51
N SER A 39 -2.25 11.76 14.27
CA SER A 39 -3.65 11.86 14.70
C SER A 39 -4.54 10.95 13.85
N ALA A 40 -5.66 10.46 14.38
CA ALA A 40 -6.61 9.65 13.61
C ALA A 40 -7.12 10.38 12.34
N GLY A 41 -7.27 11.70 12.41
CA GLY A 41 -7.64 12.52 11.25
C GLY A 41 -6.55 12.56 10.17
N ASP A 42 -5.28 12.59 10.57
CA ASP A 42 -4.14 12.54 9.66
C ASP A 42 -3.94 11.14 9.06
N GLU A 43 -4.17 10.08 9.84
CA GLU A 43 -4.19 8.70 9.34
C GLU A 43 -5.26 8.51 8.27
N SER A 44 -6.47 8.99 8.52
CA SER A 44 -7.58 8.94 7.55
C SER A 44 -7.27 9.69 6.26
N ARG A 45 -6.70 10.91 6.38
CA ARG A 45 -6.27 11.71 5.22
C ARG A 45 -5.17 11.03 4.41
N LEU A 46 -4.16 10.48 5.10
CA LEU A 46 -3.07 9.73 4.47
C LEU A 46 -3.61 8.48 3.75
N GLY A 47 -4.44 7.70 4.43
CA GLY A 47 -5.07 6.49 3.89
C GLY A 47 -5.86 6.76 2.62
N ALA A 48 -6.68 7.82 2.60
CA ALA A 48 -7.47 8.18 1.42
C ALA A 48 -6.60 8.62 0.23
N ALA A 49 -5.49 9.33 0.48
CA ALA A 49 -4.56 9.72 -0.58
C ALA A 49 -3.81 8.51 -1.15
N VAL A 50 -3.33 7.63 -0.26
CA VAL A 50 -2.67 6.37 -0.62
C VAL A 50 -3.61 5.47 -1.41
N GLU A 51 -4.84 5.28 -0.94
CA GLU A 51 -5.85 4.46 -1.62
C GLU A 51 -6.06 4.91 -3.07
N ARG A 52 -6.25 6.21 -3.29
CA ARG A 52 -6.49 6.76 -4.63
C ARG A 52 -5.35 6.42 -5.59
N ARG A 53 -4.11 6.60 -5.16
CA ARG A 53 -2.92 6.27 -5.97
C ARG A 53 -2.73 4.76 -6.12
N LEU A 54 -3.00 4.00 -5.07
CA LEU A 54 -2.90 2.55 -5.09
C LEU A 54 -3.89 1.96 -6.10
N LEU A 55 -5.16 2.38 -6.07
CA LEU A 55 -6.16 1.97 -7.05
C LEU A 55 -5.70 2.26 -8.49
N GLN A 56 -5.12 3.43 -8.76
CA GLN A 56 -4.55 3.76 -10.09
C GLN A 56 -3.44 2.78 -10.52
N MET A 57 -2.60 2.33 -9.58
CA MET A 57 -1.55 1.34 -9.86
C MET A 57 -2.08 -0.08 -10.02
N LEU A 58 -3.25 -0.39 -9.44
CA LEU A 58 -3.87 -1.72 -9.45
C LEU A 58 -4.98 -1.85 -10.49
N GLY A 59 -4.96 -1.08 -11.57
CA GLY A 59 -5.93 -1.18 -12.67
C GLY A 59 -7.18 -0.31 -12.52
N GLY A 60 -7.28 0.47 -11.45
CA GLY A 60 -8.41 1.36 -11.16
C GLY A 60 -9.40 0.75 -10.17
N LEU A 61 -10.45 1.51 -9.85
CA LEU A 61 -11.57 1.03 -9.04
C LEU A 61 -12.43 0.10 -9.88
N TYR A 62 -12.70 -1.10 -9.38
CA TYR A 62 -13.65 -2.03 -9.98
C TYR A 62 -15.07 -1.50 -9.77
N GLN A 63 -15.80 -1.30 -10.87
CA GLN A 63 -17.13 -0.69 -10.86
C GLN A 63 -18.22 -1.76 -10.93
N ASP A 64 -18.75 -2.12 -9.76
CA ASP A 64 -19.94 -2.96 -9.61
C ASP A 64 -20.73 -2.45 -8.42
N GLU A 65 -21.94 -1.94 -8.66
CA GLU A 65 -22.74 -1.27 -7.63
C GLU A 65 -23.19 -2.23 -6.52
N GLU A 66 -23.56 -3.46 -6.89
CA GLU A 66 -24.07 -4.45 -5.95
C GLU A 66 -22.97 -4.99 -5.04
N LEU A 67 -21.81 -5.29 -5.63
CA LEU A 67 -20.62 -5.71 -4.92
C LEU A 67 -20.07 -4.59 -4.04
N SER A 68 -20.07 -3.34 -4.53
CA SER A 68 -19.66 -2.18 -3.73
C SER A 68 -20.60 -1.96 -2.54
N ALA A 69 -21.91 -2.10 -2.73
CA ALA A 69 -22.88 -2.01 -1.65
C ALA A 69 -22.70 -3.14 -0.62
N LEU A 70 -22.42 -4.37 -1.08
CA LEU A 70 -22.09 -5.49 -0.20
C LEU A 70 -20.83 -5.21 0.61
N MET A 71 -19.73 -4.82 -0.04
CA MET A 71 -18.48 -4.51 0.65
C MET A 71 -18.65 -3.35 1.63
N THR A 72 -19.44 -2.32 1.29
CA THR A 72 -19.76 -1.23 2.22
C THR A 72 -20.47 -1.75 3.47
N ARG A 73 -21.45 -2.66 3.32
CA ARG A 73 -22.16 -3.26 4.47
C ARG A 73 -21.22 -4.12 5.32
N MET A 74 -20.35 -4.91 4.69
CA MET A 74 -19.40 -5.76 5.39
C MET A 74 -18.33 -4.92 6.11
N GLY A 75 -17.76 -3.92 5.45
CA GLY A 75 -16.79 -2.98 6.01
C GLY A 75 -17.34 -2.26 7.23
N LYS A 76 -18.59 -1.76 7.17
CA LYS A 76 -19.26 -1.17 8.35
C LYS A 76 -19.36 -2.11 9.55
N LYS A 77 -19.54 -3.42 9.34
CA LYS A 77 -19.60 -4.39 10.45
C LYS A 77 -18.25 -4.55 11.16
N VAL A 78 -17.15 -4.39 10.43
CA VAL A 78 -15.78 -4.57 10.95
C VAL A 78 -15.02 -3.25 11.14
N GLY A 79 -15.69 -2.11 10.91
CA GLY A 79 -15.13 -0.78 11.15
C GLY A 79 -14.08 -0.34 10.13
N ILE A 80 -14.25 -0.69 8.85
CA ILE A 80 -13.34 -0.27 7.76
C ILE A 80 -14.08 0.17 6.51
N ASP A 81 -13.43 1.02 5.72
CA ASP A 81 -13.79 1.34 4.35
C ASP A 81 -13.09 0.34 3.39
N ILE A 82 -13.87 -0.27 2.50
CA ILE A 82 -13.38 -1.29 1.56
C ILE A 82 -13.53 -0.78 0.12
N SER A 83 -12.42 -0.77 -0.61
CA SER A 83 -12.39 -0.53 -2.05
C SER A 83 -11.92 -1.77 -2.80
N ILE A 84 -12.38 -1.94 -4.04
CA ILE A 84 -12.02 -3.08 -4.90
C ILE A 84 -11.20 -2.58 -6.07
N ALA A 85 -9.97 -3.06 -6.21
CA ALA A 85 -9.11 -2.80 -7.35
C ALA A 85 -9.42 -3.77 -8.50
N ASP A 86 -9.45 -3.27 -9.73
CA ASP A 86 -9.57 -4.09 -10.94
C ASP A 86 -8.23 -4.75 -11.33
N LYS A 87 -7.74 -5.60 -10.43
CA LYS A 87 -6.55 -6.43 -10.61
C LYS A 87 -6.93 -7.89 -10.50
N SER A 88 -6.42 -8.71 -11.42
CA SER A 88 -6.73 -10.15 -11.46
C SER A 88 -5.90 -11.00 -10.48
N SER A 89 -4.77 -10.51 -9.99
CA SER A 89 -3.98 -11.21 -8.97
C SER A 89 -4.64 -11.06 -7.60
N ALA A 90 -4.79 -12.15 -6.85
CA ALA A 90 -5.28 -12.11 -5.49
C ALA A 90 -4.32 -11.40 -4.54
N ALA A 91 -4.81 -10.35 -3.87
CA ALA A 91 -4.10 -9.57 -2.88
C ALA A 91 -5.07 -8.71 -2.05
N VAL A 92 -4.66 -8.40 -0.81
CA VAL A 92 -5.30 -7.45 0.10
C VAL A 92 -4.26 -6.43 0.60
N TYR A 93 -4.63 -5.16 0.60
CA TYR A 93 -3.78 -4.04 1.00
C TYR A 93 -4.43 -3.27 2.16
N PRO A 94 -4.05 -3.55 3.41
CA PRO A 94 -4.46 -2.73 4.55
C PRO A 94 -3.73 -1.39 4.54
N LEU A 95 -4.48 -0.31 4.67
CA LEU A 95 -3.99 1.07 4.60
C LEU A 95 -4.25 1.80 5.92
N PRO A 96 -3.54 2.91 6.20
CA PRO A 96 -3.83 3.76 7.36
C PRO A 96 -5.27 4.30 7.34
N GLY A 97 -5.80 4.59 8.53
CA GLY A 97 -7.10 5.24 8.65
C GLY A 97 -8.29 4.35 8.33
N GLU A 98 -8.23 3.07 8.73
CA GLU A 98 -9.34 2.12 8.65
C GLU A 98 -9.77 1.79 7.21
N ARG A 99 -8.79 1.66 6.32
CA ARG A 99 -8.99 1.46 4.88
C ARG A 99 -8.37 0.16 4.41
N VAL A 100 -9.06 -0.54 3.52
CA VAL A 100 -8.58 -1.77 2.90
C VAL A 100 -8.90 -1.75 1.41
N VAL A 101 -7.89 -2.05 0.58
CA VAL A 101 -8.09 -2.33 -0.85
C VAL A 101 -8.00 -3.83 -1.07
N LEU A 102 -9.08 -4.42 -1.56
CA LEU A 102 -9.10 -5.80 -2.04
C LEU A 102 -8.92 -5.79 -3.55
N THR A 103 -8.35 -6.85 -4.11
CA THR A 103 -8.34 -7.05 -5.56
C THR A 103 -9.54 -7.87 -6.00
N ARG A 104 -10.00 -7.64 -7.22
CA ARG A 104 -11.02 -8.49 -7.86
C ARG A 104 -10.57 -9.96 -7.89
N GLY A 105 -9.31 -10.21 -8.20
CA GLY A 105 -8.72 -11.56 -8.21
C GLY A 105 -8.92 -12.30 -6.89
N LEU A 106 -8.76 -11.61 -5.76
CA LEU A 106 -8.93 -12.23 -4.45
C LEU A 106 -10.38 -12.69 -4.21
N LEU A 107 -11.36 -11.88 -4.59
CA LEU A 107 -12.77 -12.23 -4.45
C LEU A 107 -13.15 -13.43 -5.34
N MET A 108 -12.46 -13.60 -6.47
CA MET A 108 -12.66 -14.75 -7.35
C MET A 108 -12.12 -16.06 -6.77
N GLU A 109 -11.22 -16.01 -5.80
CA GLU A 109 -10.63 -17.18 -5.14
C GLU A 109 -11.33 -17.54 -3.81
N MET A 110 -12.25 -16.70 -3.33
CA MET A 110 -13.02 -17.01 -2.13
C MET A 110 -13.97 -18.19 -2.37
N GLU A 111 -14.08 -19.09 -1.39
CA GLU A 111 -14.97 -20.25 -1.46
C GLU A 111 -16.21 -20.07 -0.58
N SER A 112 -16.14 -19.20 0.42
CA SER A 112 -17.24 -18.95 1.36
C SER A 112 -17.26 -17.53 1.90
N LEU A 113 -18.43 -17.12 2.39
CA LEU A 113 -18.59 -15.84 3.07
C LEU A 113 -17.77 -15.77 4.36
N ASP A 114 -17.62 -16.89 5.07
CA ASP A 114 -16.89 -16.94 6.34
C ASP A 114 -15.38 -16.70 6.14
N GLN A 115 -14.81 -17.17 5.02
CA GLN A 115 -13.44 -16.85 4.61
C GLN A 115 -13.29 -15.33 4.38
N LEU A 116 -14.23 -14.73 3.64
CA LEU A 116 -14.21 -13.30 3.38
C LEU A 116 -14.34 -12.49 4.67
N GLU A 117 -15.26 -12.84 5.58
CA GLU A 117 -15.40 -12.17 6.86
C GLU A 117 -14.14 -12.29 7.74
N THR A 118 -13.49 -13.45 7.73
CA THR A 118 -12.25 -13.69 8.48
C THR A 118 -11.10 -12.85 7.92
N LEU A 119 -10.97 -12.82 6.59
CA LEU A 119 -10.03 -11.97 5.89
C LEU A 119 -10.23 -10.49 6.24
N LEU A 120 -11.48 -10.00 6.20
CA LEU A 120 -11.79 -8.59 6.49
C LEU A 120 -11.49 -8.22 7.94
N LYS A 121 -11.76 -9.09 8.91
CA LYS A 121 -11.37 -8.87 10.32
C LYS A 121 -9.86 -8.76 10.49
N ASN A 122 -9.10 -9.65 9.84
CA ASN A 122 -7.64 -9.61 9.86
C ASN A 122 -7.12 -8.33 9.20
N ALA A 123 -7.64 -7.98 8.02
CA ALA A 123 -7.28 -6.78 7.30
C ALA A 123 -7.59 -5.50 8.10
N ALA A 124 -8.71 -5.46 8.83
CA ALA A 124 -9.04 -4.36 9.73
C ALA A 124 -8.00 -4.20 10.85
N SER A 125 -7.62 -5.29 11.51
CA SER A 125 -6.56 -5.27 12.52
C SER A 125 -5.22 -4.79 11.94
N MET A 126 -4.90 -5.17 10.71
CA MET A 126 -3.69 -4.71 10.03
C MET A 126 -3.77 -3.24 9.63
N SER A 127 -4.94 -2.76 9.22
CA SER A 127 -5.18 -1.35 8.88
C SER A 127 -4.98 -0.45 10.11
N HIS A 128 -5.48 -0.85 11.27
CA HIS A 128 -5.21 -0.16 12.54
C HIS A 128 -3.72 -0.12 12.89
N ALA A 129 -2.97 -1.15 12.50
CA ALA A 129 -1.53 -1.23 12.73
C ALA A 129 -0.69 -0.73 11.54
N ALA A 130 -1.31 -0.20 10.47
CA ALA A 130 -0.61 0.07 9.21
C ALA A 130 0.54 1.07 9.37
N MET A 131 0.37 2.07 10.25
CA MET A 131 1.41 3.04 10.57
C MET A 131 2.61 2.43 11.31
N ASN A 132 2.43 1.30 12.01
CA ASN A 132 3.52 0.60 12.68
C ASN A 132 4.39 -0.20 11.70
N ASN A 133 3.88 -0.50 10.50
CA ASN A 133 4.63 -1.20 9.46
C ASN A 133 5.52 -0.25 8.64
N ILE A 134 5.45 1.06 8.88
CA ILE A 134 6.38 2.03 8.33
C ILE A 134 7.69 1.93 9.11
N ASP A 135 8.63 1.19 8.57
CA ASP A 135 9.86 0.78 9.24
C ASP A 135 11.07 1.67 8.93
N SER A 136 11.04 2.41 7.82
CA SER A 136 12.16 3.26 7.37
C SER A 136 11.98 4.74 7.71
N ARG A 137 13.07 5.38 8.15
CA ARG A 137 13.10 6.84 8.40
C ARG A 137 12.78 7.66 7.15
N ALA A 138 13.15 7.17 5.97
CA ALA A 138 12.81 7.82 4.71
C ALA A 138 11.29 7.89 4.53
N MET A 139 10.57 6.78 4.75
CA MET A 139 9.11 6.77 4.62
C MET A 139 8.43 7.63 5.70
N THR A 140 8.93 7.59 6.94
CA THR A 140 8.52 8.51 8.02
C THR A 140 8.63 9.98 7.60
N LYS A 141 9.72 10.37 6.94
CA LYS A 141 9.91 11.74 6.42
C LYS A 141 8.93 12.06 5.30
N GLU A 142 8.65 11.12 4.41
CA GLU A 142 7.68 11.30 3.32
C GLU A 142 6.26 11.53 3.88
N VAL A 143 5.83 10.70 4.83
CA VAL A 143 4.55 10.86 5.52
C VAL A 143 4.48 12.19 6.25
N GLN A 144 5.54 12.56 6.98
CA GLN A 144 5.57 13.85 7.67
C GLN A 144 5.53 15.02 6.70
N GLY A 145 6.23 14.92 5.56
CA GLY A 145 6.18 15.89 4.48
C GLY A 145 4.76 16.04 3.93
N PHE A 146 4.05 14.93 3.73
CA PHE A 146 2.66 14.91 3.27
C PHE A 146 1.72 15.60 4.26
N LEU A 147 1.83 15.25 5.54
CA LEU A 147 0.97 15.80 6.57
C LEU A 147 1.27 17.29 6.86
N SER A 148 2.53 17.69 6.75
CA SER A 148 3.00 19.06 7.03
C SER A 148 2.94 19.99 5.82
N ALA A 149 2.57 19.48 4.65
CA ALA A 149 2.53 20.23 3.40
C ALA A 149 1.59 21.44 3.49
N LYS A 150 2.19 22.60 3.77
CA LYS A 150 1.62 23.95 3.62
C LYS A 150 2.59 24.81 2.82
N GLY A 151 2.85 24.50 1.55
CA GLY A 151 3.71 25.37 0.76
C GLY A 151 4.04 24.90 -0.67
N PRO A 152 4.44 25.84 -1.54
CA PRO A 152 4.57 25.65 -2.99
C PRO A 152 5.80 24.84 -3.45
N SER A 153 6.70 24.43 -2.54
CA SER A 153 7.89 23.62 -2.86
C SER A 153 7.69 22.12 -2.64
N TYR A 154 6.56 21.72 -2.05
CA TYR A 154 6.19 20.33 -1.88
C TYR A 154 5.34 19.92 -3.09
N ASP A 155 5.77 18.89 -3.81
CA ASP A 155 4.93 18.24 -4.83
C ASP A 155 4.16 17.09 -4.16
N PRO A 156 2.92 17.34 -3.70
CA PRO A 156 2.13 16.34 -2.99
C PRO A 156 1.86 15.11 -3.85
N ASP A 157 1.72 15.26 -5.16
CA ASP A 157 1.46 14.14 -6.06
C ASP A 157 2.64 13.17 -6.08
N SER A 158 3.87 13.70 -6.07
CA SER A 158 5.08 12.87 -6.04
C SER A 158 5.20 12.04 -4.75
N ALA A 159 4.82 12.61 -3.61
CA ALA A 159 4.93 11.94 -2.32
C ALA A 159 3.81 10.94 -2.10
N GLU A 160 2.57 11.27 -2.46
CA GLU A 160 1.46 10.33 -2.48
C GLU A 160 1.80 9.08 -3.29
N ILE A 161 2.40 9.26 -4.47
CA ILE A 161 2.83 8.14 -5.32
C ILE A 161 3.93 7.31 -4.65
N ARG A 162 4.91 7.93 -3.99
CA ARG A 162 5.97 7.21 -3.27
C ARG A 162 5.42 6.40 -2.10
N ILE A 163 4.56 7.00 -1.29
CA ILE A 163 3.92 6.33 -0.15
C ILE A 163 3.04 5.18 -0.66
N ALA A 164 2.21 5.42 -1.67
CA ALA A 164 1.37 4.37 -2.24
C ALA A 164 2.17 3.22 -2.84
N ARG A 165 3.32 3.48 -3.46
CA ARG A 165 4.19 2.44 -4.01
C ARG A 165 4.72 1.50 -2.91
N HIS A 166 5.02 2.04 -1.73
CA HIS A 166 5.43 1.21 -0.60
C HIS A 166 4.30 0.29 -0.13
N PHE A 167 3.07 0.81 0.02
CA PHE A 167 1.92 -0.05 0.32
C PHE A 167 1.65 -1.07 -0.80
N ALA A 168 1.83 -0.70 -2.07
CA ALA A 168 1.74 -1.63 -3.19
C ALA A 168 2.78 -2.77 -3.15
N SER A 169 3.93 -2.53 -2.52
CA SER A 169 5.00 -3.53 -2.33
C SER A 169 4.82 -4.41 -1.10
N LEU A 170 3.83 -4.12 -0.25
CA LEU A 170 3.52 -4.85 0.97
C LEU A 170 2.06 -5.37 0.97
N PRO A 171 1.61 -6.09 -0.08
CA PRO A 171 0.36 -6.81 0.01
C PRO A 171 0.42 -7.85 1.13
N CYS A 172 -0.69 -8.06 1.84
CA CYS A 172 -0.84 -9.34 2.54
C CYS A 172 -1.10 -10.40 1.46
N GLU A 173 -0.04 -11.11 1.07
CA GLU A 173 -0.07 -12.08 -0.03
C GLU A 173 0.07 -13.54 0.42
N GLU A 174 0.86 -13.85 1.46
CA GLU A 174 1.11 -15.26 1.81
C GLU A 174 0.59 -15.64 3.19
N ALA A 175 1.14 -15.09 4.27
CA ALA A 175 0.78 -15.54 5.62
C ALA A 175 -0.68 -15.21 5.99
N CYS A 176 -1.15 -13.98 5.70
CA CYS A 176 -2.49 -13.57 6.12
C CYS A 176 -3.60 -14.08 5.17
N LEU A 177 -3.29 -14.35 3.89
CA LEU A 177 -4.21 -15.02 2.95
C LEU A 177 -4.30 -16.53 3.23
N TYR A 178 -3.16 -17.21 3.38
CA TYR A 178 -3.12 -18.63 3.68
C TYR A 178 -3.90 -18.97 4.96
N GLU A 179 -3.71 -18.16 6.01
CA GLU A 179 -4.37 -18.38 7.29
C GLU A 179 -5.86 -18.04 7.28
N ALA A 180 -6.29 -17.07 6.46
CA ALA A 180 -7.71 -16.76 6.27
C ALA A 180 -8.44 -17.79 5.40
N MET A 181 -7.77 -18.34 4.37
CA MET A 181 -8.37 -19.26 3.40
C MET A 181 -8.42 -20.71 3.93
N HIS A 182 -7.39 -21.18 4.64
CA HIS A 182 -7.30 -22.59 5.08
C HIS A 182 -7.91 -22.91 6.45
N ARG A 183 -8.20 -21.91 7.30
CA ARG A 183 -8.74 -22.17 8.66
C ARG A 183 -10.19 -22.67 8.66
N LEU A 184 -10.90 -22.56 7.55
CA LEU A 184 -12.31 -22.96 7.44
C LEU A 184 -12.43 -24.21 6.56
N ASN A 185 -12.41 -25.38 7.21
CA ASN A 185 -12.64 -26.67 6.56
C ASN A 185 -14.08 -26.74 6.00
N GLY A 186 -14.28 -26.44 4.71
CA GLY A 186 -15.35 -26.96 3.84
C GLY A 186 -16.83 -26.76 4.24
N GLN A 187 -17.12 -26.14 5.39
CA GLN A 187 -18.46 -25.79 5.87
C GLN A 187 -18.49 -24.29 6.11
N GLY A 188 -18.60 -23.53 5.02
CA GLY A 188 -18.76 -22.09 5.06
C GLY A 188 -20.13 -21.68 4.55
N THR A 189 -20.64 -20.57 5.08
CA THR A 189 -21.82 -19.91 4.53
C THR A 189 -21.60 -19.62 3.04
N PRO A 190 -22.56 -19.93 2.14
CA PRO A 190 -22.40 -19.67 0.71
C PRO A 190 -22.13 -18.19 0.43
N LEU A 191 -21.35 -17.93 -0.62
CA LEU A 191 -21.02 -16.57 -1.01
C LEU A 191 -22.28 -15.78 -1.42
N PRO A 192 -22.32 -14.47 -1.12
CA PRO A 192 -23.38 -13.60 -1.61
C PRO A 192 -23.41 -13.54 -3.13
N GLU A 193 -24.61 -13.34 -3.69
CA GLU A 193 -24.86 -13.27 -5.13
C GLU A 193 -23.90 -12.34 -5.90
N PRO A 194 -23.55 -11.12 -5.42
CA PRO A 194 -22.61 -10.27 -6.15
C PRO A 194 -21.20 -10.88 -6.30
N VAL A 195 -20.75 -11.67 -5.33
CA VAL A 195 -19.44 -12.35 -5.41
C VAL A 195 -19.53 -13.57 -6.32
N LEU A 196 -20.64 -14.30 -6.29
CA LEU A 196 -20.89 -15.42 -7.21
C LEU A 196 -21.02 -14.94 -8.66
N ALA A 197 -21.70 -13.81 -8.90
CA ALA A 197 -21.82 -13.18 -10.21
C ALA A 197 -20.45 -12.76 -10.76
N LEU A 198 -19.60 -12.20 -9.91
CA LEU A 198 -18.22 -11.89 -10.24
C LEU A 198 -17.43 -13.14 -10.67
N GLN A 199 -17.58 -14.24 -9.95
CA GLN A 199 -16.92 -15.53 -10.26
C GLN A 199 -17.44 -16.16 -11.56
N ALA A 200 -18.74 -16.03 -11.84
CA ALA A 200 -19.36 -16.52 -13.06
C ALA A 200 -18.96 -15.72 -14.31
N ALA A 201 -18.61 -14.44 -14.15
CA ALA A 201 -18.15 -13.56 -15.22
C ALA A 201 -16.66 -13.73 -15.58
N LYS A 202 -16.00 -14.80 -15.10
CA LYS A 202 -14.59 -15.09 -15.36
C LYS A 202 -14.34 -15.24 -16.87
N PRO A 203 -13.45 -14.44 -17.48
CA PRO A 203 -13.07 -14.60 -18.88
C PRO A 203 -12.25 -15.88 -19.13
#